data_AF-A0A370MXS9-F1
#
_entry.id   AF-A0A370MXS9-F1
#
_cell.length_a   1.000
_cell.length_b   1.000
_cell.length_c   1.000
_cell.angle_alpha   90.00
_cell.angle_beta   90.00
_cell.angle_gamma   90.00
#
_symmetry.space_group_name_H-M   'P 1'
#
loop_
_entity.id
_entity.type
_entity.pdbx_description
1 polymer ?
#
loop_
_entity_poly.entity_id
_entity_poly.type
_entity_poly.pdbx_seq_one_letter_code
_entity_poly.pdbx_strand_id
1 'polypeptide(L)' 'MSRDQFEKDLTHLEQVIPLLVHGNPFALSYWRRRVTSLLTHQDLLPDGTRRVTRLLKVFDEIERTSIPGKATARWSAR' A
#
# COMPACT_ATOMS: atom_id res chain seq x y z
N MET A 1 -0.71 9.51 -17.34
CA MET A 1 0.65 9.82 -16.81
C MET A 1 1.69 9.18 -17.72
N SER A 2 2.92 9.71 -17.76
CA SER A 2 4.04 9.06 -18.46
C SER A 2 4.63 7.92 -17.63
N ARG A 3 5.38 7.01 -18.27
CA ARG A 3 6.11 5.93 -17.60
C ARG A 3 7.07 6.46 -16.52
N ASP A 4 7.85 7.50 -16.83
CA ASP A 4 8.81 8.08 -15.88
C ASP A 4 8.13 8.71 -14.67
N GLN A 5 6.96 9.34 -14.88
CA GLN A 5 6.19 9.90 -13.77
C GLN A 5 5.61 8.78 -12.89
N PHE A 6 5.11 7.71 -13.51
CA PHE A 6 4.62 6.54 -12.79
C PHE A 6 5.74 5.91 -11.94
N GLU A 7 6.93 5.73 -12.51
CA GLU A 7 8.07 5.15 -11.80
C GLU A 7 8.53 6.01 -10.61
N LYS A 8 8.56 7.33 -10.78
CA LYS A 8 8.86 8.28 -9.70
C LYS A 8 7.81 8.22 -8.58
N ASP A 9 6.52 8.25 -8.95
CA ASP A 9 5.42 8.19 -7.97
C ASP A 9 5.45 6.86 -7.20
N LEU A 10 5.69 5.75 -7.91
CA LEU A 10 5.75 4.41 -7.31
C LEU A 10 6.93 4.26 -6.36
N THR A 11 8.10 4.75 -6.76
CA THR A 11 9.32 4.76 -5.91
C THR A 11 9.14 5.64 -4.68
N HIS A 12 8.50 6.79 -4.84
CA HIS A 12 8.20 7.67 -3.70
C HIS A 12 7.26 6.99 -2.70
N LEU A 13 6.22 6.30 -3.18
CA LEU A 13 5.30 5.56 -2.30
C LEU A 13 6.01 4.44 -1.54
N GLU A 14 6.89 3.69 -2.20
CA GLU A 14 7.70 2.65 -1.55
C GLU A 14 8.58 3.19 -0.41
N GLN A 15 9.05 4.44 -0.52
CA GLN A 15 9.84 5.10 0.52
C GLN A 15 8.99 5.67 1.66
N VAL A 16 7.81 6.22 1.35
CA VAL A 16 6.94 6.86 2.34
C VAL A 16 6.19 5.83 3.18
N ILE A 17 5.78 4.70 2.61
CA ILE A 17 4.94 3.70 3.29
C ILE A 17 5.54 3.18 4.61
N PRO A 18 6.85 2.81 4.70
CA PRO A 18 7.47 2.44 5.97
C PRO A 18 7.38 3.52 7.07
N LEU A 19 7.31 4.80 6.68
CA LEU A 19 7.14 5.92 7.61
C LEU A 19 5.69 6.05 8.09
N LEU A 20 4.71 5.63 7.28
CA LEU A 20 3.30 5.64 7.65
C LEU A 20 2.95 4.63 8.75
N VAL A 21 3.72 3.54 8.84
CA VAL A 21 3.59 2.52 9.91
C VAL A 21 3.69 3.15 11.31
N HIS A 22 4.45 4.24 11.44
CA HIS A 22 4.70 4.93 12.71
C HIS A 22 3.83 6.19 12.88
N GLY A 23 2.95 6.49 11.91
CA GLY A 23 2.30 7.77 11.76
C GLY A 23 0.77 7.78 11.91
N ASN A 24 0.17 8.91 11.53
CA ASN A 24 -1.25 9.20 11.69
C ASN A 24 -2.14 8.32 10.78
N PRO A 25 -3.17 7.62 11.32
CA PRO A 25 -4.09 6.78 10.54
C PRO A 25 -4.89 7.52 9.44
N PHE A 26 -5.09 8.84 9.57
CA PHE A 26 -5.74 9.65 8.51
C PHE A 26 -4.88 9.75 7.24
N ALA A 27 -3.56 9.60 7.35
CA ALA A 27 -2.68 9.55 6.19
C ALA A 27 -2.94 8.26 5.38
N LEU A 28 -3.30 7.16 6.04
CA LEU A 28 -3.39 5.85 5.42
C LEU A 28 -4.47 5.77 4.33
N SER A 29 -5.67 6.29 4.61
CA SER A 29 -6.78 6.35 3.64
C SER A 29 -6.44 7.20 2.41
N TYR A 30 -5.70 8.30 2.60
CA TYR A 30 -5.22 9.14 1.51
C TYR A 30 -4.23 8.38 0.62
N TRP A 31 -3.22 7.75 1.24
CA TRP A 31 -2.20 7.02 0.50
C TRP A 31 -2.75 5.78 -0.20
N ARG A 32 -3.71 5.08 0.41
CA ARG A 32 -4.44 3.97 -0.23
C ARG A 32 -5.11 4.42 -1.51
N ARG A 33 -5.83 5.56 -1.49
CA ARG A 33 -6.44 6.12 -2.71
C ARG A 33 -5.40 6.45 -3.78
N ARG A 34 -4.22 6.95 -3.40
CA ARG A 34 -3.12 7.23 -4.33
C ARG A 34 -2.59 5.94 -4.97
N VAL A 35 -2.36 4.87 -4.21
CA VAL A 35 -1.96 3.56 -4.76
C VAL A 35 -3.03 2.99 -5.68
N THR A 36 -4.31 3.07 -5.29
CA THR A 36 -5.43 2.62 -6.16
C THR A 36 -5.46 3.37 -7.48
N SER A 37 -5.16 4.67 -7.49
CA SER A 37 -5.05 5.46 -8.72
C SER A 37 -3.88 5.03 -9.61
N LEU A 38 -2.89 4.32 -9.08
CA LEU A 38 -1.76 3.78 -9.86
C LEU A 38 -2.09 2.42 -10.52
N LEU A 39 -3.12 1.71 -10.06
CA LEU A 39 -3.54 0.43 -10.66
C LEU A 39 -3.85 0.56 -12.15
N THR A 40 -4.47 1.68 -12.57
CA THR A 40 -4.82 1.93 -13.98
C THR A 40 -3.60 2.10 -14.89
N HIS A 41 -2.41 2.22 -14.31
CA HIS A 41 -1.16 2.48 -15.01
C HIS A 41 -0.08 1.44 -14.72
N GLN A 42 -0.43 0.34 -14.05
CA GLN A 42 0.53 -0.70 -13.64
C GLN A 42 1.26 -1.36 -14.83
N ASP A 43 0.64 -1.37 -16.01
CA ASP A 43 1.20 -1.95 -17.24
C ASP A 43 2.24 -1.04 -17.91
N LEU A 44 2.46 0.19 -17.39
CA LEU A 44 3.53 1.08 -17.87
C LEU A 44 4.93 0.57 -17.49
N LEU A 45 5.03 -0.31 -16.49
CA LEU A 45 6.28 -0.95 -16.08
C LEU A 45 6.14 -2.47 -16.11
N PRO A 46 7.17 -3.22 -16.54
CA PRO A 46 7.13 -4.69 -16.54
C PRO A 46 6.87 -5.30 -15.15
N ASP A 47 7.30 -4.61 -14.10
CA ASP A 47 7.18 -4.99 -12.70
C ASP A 47 6.14 -4.17 -11.92
N GLY A 48 5.44 -3.23 -12.59
CA GLY A 48 4.49 -2.31 -11.98
C GLY A 48 3.38 -3.03 -11.22
N THR A 49 2.77 -4.07 -11.83
CA THR A 49 1.75 -4.91 -11.19
C THR A 49 2.25 -5.54 -9.89
N ARG A 50 3.49 -6.04 -9.87
CA ARG A 50 4.08 -6.66 -8.66
C ARG A 50 4.30 -5.63 -7.56
N ARG A 51 4.83 -4.46 -7.91
CA ARG A 51 5.12 -3.37 -6.99
C ARG A 51 3.82 -2.81 -6.39
N VAL A 52 2.85 -2.45 -7.21
CA VAL A 52 1.54 -1.95 -6.75
C VAL A 52 0.83 -2.97 -5.85
N THR A 53 0.86 -4.26 -6.21
CA THR A 53 0.28 -5.33 -5.38
C THR A 53 0.96 -5.43 -4.02
N ARG A 54 2.29 -5.29 -3.95
CA ARG A 54 3.03 -5.28 -2.67
C ARG A 54 2.62 -4.09 -1.81
N LEU A 55 2.49 -2.90 -2.39
CA LEU A 55 2.07 -1.71 -1.66
C LEU A 55 0.68 -1.91 -1.04
N LEU A 56 -0.27 -2.43 -1.81
CA LEU A 56 -1.63 -2.71 -1.31
C LEU A 56 -1.63 -3.72 -0.15
N LYS A 57 -0.81 -4.78 -0.23
CA LYS A 57 -0.66 -5.73 0.88
C LYS A 57 -0.12 -5.09 2.15
N VAL A 58 0.87 -4.20 2.02
CA VAL A 58 1.41 -3.46 3.17
C VAL A 58 0.34 -2.55 3.77
N PHE A 59 -0.47 -1.87 2.96
CA PHE A 59 -1.60 -1.08 3.46
C PHE A 59 -2.62 -1.92 4.23
N ASP A 60 -3.00 -3.09 3.71
CA ASP A 60 -3.90 -4.01 4.39
C ASP A 60 -3.33 -4.50 5.73
N GLU A 61 -2.03 -4.73 5.81
CA GLU A 61 -1.34 -5.13 7.04
C GLU A 61 -1.31 -3.98 8.06
N ILE A 62 -0.96 -2.77 7.62
CA ILE A 62 -0.99 -1.58 8.49
C ILE A 62 -2.41 -1.35 9.03
N GLU A 63 -3.44 -1.36 8.17
CA GLU A 63 -4.83 -1.23 8.60
C GLU A 63 -5.21 -2.28 9.65
N ARG A 64 -4.81 -3.53 9.47
CA ARG A 64 -5.06 -4.61 10.45
C ARG A 64 -4.38 -4.35 11.79
N THR A 65 -3.14 -3.85 11.78
CA THR A 65 -2.39 -3.55 13.01
C THR A 65 -2.82 -2.26 13.69
N SER A 66 -3.33 -1.28 12.94
CA SER A 66 -3.76 0.02 13.44
C SER A 66 -5.17 0.04 14.02
N ILE A 67 -5.99 -1.00 13.84
CA ILE A 67 -7.31 -1.12 14.49
C ILE A 67 -7.11 -1.69 15.91
N PRO A 68 -7.25 -0.89 16.98
CA PRO A 68 -7.17 -1.39 18.35
C PRO A 68 -8.49 -2.09 18.67
N GLY A 69 -8.62 -3.36 18.28
CA GLY A 69 -9.85 -4.12 18.52
C GLY A 69 -9.98 -5.47 17.80
N LYS A 70 -9.05 -5.84 16.93
CA LYS A 70 -9.05 -7.17 16.29
C LYS A 70 -7.77 -7.98 16.53
N ALA A 71 -7.23 -7.90 17.73
CA ALA A 71 -6.58 -9.07 18.29
C ALA A 71 -7.67 -10.14 18.52
N THR A 72 -7.41 -11.38 18.09
CA THR A 72 -8.25 -12.59 18.24
C THR A 72 -9.28 -12.85 17.13
N ALA A 73 -8.84 -13.61 16.11
CA ALA A 73 -9.56 -14.78 15.59
C ALA A 73 -8.60 -15.56 14.68
N ARG A 74 -7.82 -16.46 15.27
CA ARG A 74 -8.11 -17.90 15.20
C ARG A 74 -7.44 -18.56 13.99
N TRP A 75 -6.12 -18.74 14.09
CA TRP A 75 -5.45 -19.90 13.51
C TRP A 75 -5.31 -20.93 14.62
N SER A 76 -6.37 -21.68 14.85
CA SER A 76 -6.37 -22.91 15.64
C SER A 76 -7.47 -23.81 15.09
N ALA A 77 -7.08 -25.02 14.71
CA ALA A 77 -7.86 -26.09 14.09
C ALA A 77 -8.31 -25.81 12.64
N ARG A 78 -8.05 -26.68 11.67
CA ARG A 78 -8.07 -28.14 11.74
C ARG A 78 -7.25 -28.74 10.60
#